data_AF-A0A833R668-F1
#
_entry.id   AF-A0A833R668-F1
#
_cell.length_a   1.000
_cell.length_b   1.000
_cell.length_c   1.000
_cell.angle_alpha   90.00
_cell.angle_beta   90.00
_cell.angle_gamma   90.00
#
_symmetry.space_group_name_H-M   'P 1'
#
loop_
_entity.id
_entity.type
_entity.pdbx_description
1 polymer ?
#
loop_
_entity_poly.entity_id
_entity_poly.type
_entity_poly.pdbx_seq_one_letter_code
_entity_poly.pdbx_strand_id
1 'polypeptide(L)'
;MSYLTDQYSKNVHLNPQTPSGRALVNHRLHFDIGTLYKGMKNYYYPVVFRGAKNYNPEHYKVLENAFNILDKFLDGQDYVAGRNLTIADLAIAATVSTSEVFGFEIDKYTNVAKWMDKIKSSAPGYRKANGGLEILKKFADNSETE
;
A
#
# COMPACT_ATOMS: atom_id res chain seq x y z
N MET A 1 -9.66 -4.30 9.68
CA MET A 1 -9.07 -3.16 10.42
C MET A 1 -10.12 -2.34 11.17
N SER A 2 -11.20 -1.89 10.52
CA SER A 2 -12.21 -1.03 11.16
C SER A 2 -12.81 -1.58 12.47
N TYR A 3 -13.19 -2.87 12.50
CA TYR A 3 -13.67 -3.52 13.73
C TYR A 3 -12.68 -3.40 14.88
N LEU A 4 -11.39 -3.68 14.63
CA LEU A 4 -10.37 -3.63 15.69
C LEU A 4 -10.21 -2.22 16.24
N THR A 5 -10.26 -1.21 15.37
CA THR A 5 -10.19 0.18 15.83
C THR A 5 -11.45 0.62 16.55
N ASP A 6 -12.64 0.25 16.07
CA ASP A 6 -13.90 0.69 16.67
C ASP A 6 -14.15 0.01 18.04
N GLN A 7 -13.71 -1.24 18.21
CA GLN A 7 -13.91 -1.98 19.46
C GLN A 7 -12.80 -1.75 20.50
N TYR A 8 -11.55 -1.62 20.06
CA TYR A 8 -10.41 -1.73 20.98
C TYR A 8 -9.48 -0.51 20.98
N SER A 9 -9.56 0.38 19.99
CA SER A 9 -8.68 1.55 19.95
C SER A 9 -9.22 2.66 20.83
N LYS A 10 -8.34 3.23 21.67
CA LYS A 10 -8.59 4.52 22.33
C LYS A 10 -8.28 5.71 21.41
N ASN A 11 -7.55 5.49 20.31
CA ASN A 11 -7.22 6.51 19.34
C ASN A 11 -8.33 6.61 18.28
N VAL A 12 -9.18 7.62 18.42
CA VAL A 12 -10.29 7.92 17.50
C VAL A 12 -9.83 8.38 16.11
N HIS A 13 -8.59 8.87 15.99
CA HIS A 13 -8.06 9.32 14.70
C HIS A 13 -7.76 8.16 13.75
N LEU A 14 -7.44 6.97 14.27
CA LEU A 14 -7.17 5.79 13.43
C LEU A 14 -8.36 5.44 12.53
N ASN A 15 -9.58 5.69 13.03
CA ASN A 15 -10.82 5.44 12.32
C ASN A 15 -11.87 6.49 12.76
N PRO A 16 -11.89 7.71 12.19
CA PRO A 16 -12.73 8.82 12.64
C PRO A 16 -14.25 8.54 12.56
N GLN A 17 -14.99 8.81 13.64
CA GLN A 17 -16.45 8.56 13.70
C GLN A 17 -17.30 9.63 12.98
N THR A 18 -16.73 10.81 12.70
CA THR A 18 -17.43 11.85 11.93
C THR A 18 -17.71 11.36 10.50
N PRO A 19 -18.90 11.59 9.92
CA PRO A 19 -19.24 11.11 8.58
C PRO A 19 -18.21 11.47 7.49
N SER A 20 -17.71 12.70 7.50
CA SER A 20 -16.69 13.17 6.53
C SER A 20 -15.35 12.46 6.68
N GLY A 21 -14.82 12.38 7.91
CA GLY A 21 -13.59 11.65 8.20
C GLY A 21 -13.68 10.16 7.88
N ARG A 22 -14.80 9.52 8.25
CA ARG A 22 -15.09 8.13 7.91
C ARG A 22 -15.14 7.91 6.41
N ALA A 23 -15.83 8.79 5.67
CA ALA A 23 -15.97 8.69 4.23
C ALA A 23 -14.61 8.80 3.53
N LEU A 24 -13.73 9.69 3.99
CA LEU A 24 -12.38 9.82 3.42
C LEU A 24 -11.53 8.57 3.68
N VAL A 25 -11.51 8.04 4.91
CA VAL A 25 -10.80 6.79 5.23
C VAL A 25 -11.34 5.63 4.39
N ASN A 26 -12.67 5.48 4.31
CA ASN A 26 -13.30 4.45 3.50
C ASN A 26 -12.95 4.60 2.02
N HIS A 27 -12.96 5.81 1.47
CA HIS A 27 -12.54 6.05 0.09
C HIS A 27 -11.11 5.55 -0.15
N ARG A 28 -10.17 5.84 0.76
CA ARG A 28 -8.78 5.41 0.61
C ARG A 28 -8.62 3.89 0.72
N LEU A 29 -9.39 3.24 1.60
CA LEU A 29 -9.44 1.77 1.70
C LEU A 29 -10.02 1.12 0.42
N HIS A 30 -11.07 1.70 -0.16
CA HIS A 30 -11.64 1.19 -1.42
C HIS A 30 -10.72 1.44 -2.61
N PHE A 31 -10.01 2.56 -2.62
CA PHE A 31 -8.95 2.82 -3.59
C PHE A 31 -7.83 1.77 -3.49
N ASP A 32 -7.39 1.43 -2.27
CA ASP A 32 -6.37 0.40 -2.08
C ASP A 32 -6.82 -0.94 -2.68
N ILE A 33 -7.93 -1.51 -2.20
CA ILE A 33 -8.39 -2.83 -2.66
C ILE A 33 -8.79 -2.84 -4.14
N GLY A 34 -9.40 -1.76 -4.63
CA GLY A 34 -10.00 -1.68 -5.96
C GLY A 34 -9.07 -1.17 -7.07
N THR A 35 -8.01 -0.45 -6.70
CA THR A 35 -7.11 0.22 -7.65
C THR A 35 -5.65 -0.13 -7.37
N LEU A 36 -5.12 0.20 -6.20
CA LEU A 36 -3.69 0.04 -5.92
C LEU A 36 -3.27 -1.42 -5.76
N TYR A 37 -3.83 -2.13 -4.78
CA TYR A 37 -3.59 -3.56 -4.57
C TYR A 37 -4.02 -4.38 -5.78
N LYS A 38 -5.12 -4.02 -6.43
CA LYS A 38 -5.56 -4.68 -7.67
C LYS A 38 -4.52 -4.55 -8.78
N GLY A 39 -3.98 -3.35 -9.01
CA GLY A 39 -2.92 -3.11 -10.00
C GLY A 39 -1.66 -3.91 -9.66
N MET A 40 -1.22 -3.83 -8.41
CA MET A 40 -0.05 -4.55 -7.90
C MET A 40 -0.20 -6.06 -8.11
N LYS A 41 -1.33 -6.62 -7.66
CA LYS A 41 -1.65 -8.04 -7.76
C LYS A 41 -1.67 -8.51 -9.21
N ASN A 42 -2.30 -7.76 -10.10
CA ASN A 42 -2.43 -8.14 -11.50
C ASN A 42 -1.11 -8.09 -12.26
N TYR A 43 -0.19 -7.23 -11.83
CA TYR A 43 1.15 -7.14 -12.42
C TYR A 43 2.06 -8.26 -11.90
N TYR A 44 2.18 -8.41 -10.57
CA TYR A 44 3.18 -9.31 -9.97
C TYR A 44 2.71 -10.76 -9.83
N TYR A 45 1.48 -11.00 -9.38
CA TYR A 45 1.09 -12.36 -8.95
C TYR A 45 1.03 -13.39 -10.09
N PRO A 46 0.71 -13.05 -11.35
CA PRO A 46 0.80 -14.02 -12.44
C PRO A 46 2.20 -14.61 -12.59
N VAL A 47 3.24 -13.81 -12.44
CA VAL A 47 4.64 -14.27 -12.53
C VAL A 47 5.01 -15.03 -11.26
N VAL A 48 4.88 -14.38 -10.09
CA VAL A 48 5.36 -14.91 -8.81
C VAL A 48 4.63 -16.18 -8.35
N PHE A 49 3.32 -16.30 -8.61
CA PHE A 49 2.49 -17.38 -8.06
C PHE A 49 1.78 -18.26 -9.08
N ARG A 50 1.80 -17.90 -10.37
CA ARG A 50 1.03 -18.62 -11.41
C ARG A 50 1.86 -19.08 -12.60
N GLY A 51 3.18 -18.93 -12.54
CA GLY A 51 4.10 -19.44 -13.55
C GLY A 51 4.04 -18.70 -14.90
N ALA A 52 3.53 -17.46 -14.93
CA ALA A 52 3.66 -16.64 -16.12
C ALA A 52 5.14 -16.25 -16.31
N LYS A 53 5.70 -16.46 -17.49
CA LYS A 53 7.13 -16.22 -17.75
C LYS A 53 7.51 -14.74 -17.83
N ASN A 54 6.56 -13.87 -18.17
CA ASN A 54 6.81 -12.46 -18.43
C ASN A 54 5.79 -11.58 -17.71
N TYR A 55 6.27 -10.45 -17.20
CA TYR A 55 5.42 -9.37 -16.71
C TYR A 55 4.67 -8.70 -17.87
N ASN A 56 3.39 -8.38 -17.67
CA ASN A 56 2.57 -7.72 -18.69
C ASN A 56 2.74 -6.19 -18.63
N PRO A 57 3.25 -5.54 -19.70
CA PRO A 57 3.44 -4.08 -19.74
C PRO A 57 2.15 -3.26 -19.56
N GLU A 58 1.00 -3.78 -20.00
CA GLU A 58 -0.28 -3.09 -19.82
C GLU A 58 -0.73 -3.11 -18.35
N HIS A 59 -0.41 -4.16 -17.60
CA HIS A 59 -0.64 -4.18 -16.16
C HIS A 59 0.32 -3.26 -15.41
N TYR A 60 1.55 -3.09 -15.91
CA TYR A 60 2.49 -2.12 -15.34
C TYR A 60 1.94 -0.69 -15.44
N LYS A 61 1.45 -0.28 -16.63
CA LYS A 61 0.83 1.05 -16.81
C LYS A 61 -0.35 1.29 -15.88
N VAL A 62 -1.16 0.25 -15.62
CA VAL A 62 -2.26 0.34 -14.64
C VAL A 62 -1.73 0.56 -13.22
N LEU A 63 -0.65 -0.12 -12.84
CA LEU A 63 0.00 0.07 -11.55
C LEU A 63 0.62 1.48 -11.43
N GLU A 64 1.33 1.94 -12.47
CA GLU A 64 1.88 3.30 -12.52
C GLU A 64 0.80 4.36 -12.33
N ASN A 65 -0.35 4.19 -13.00
CA ASN A 65 -1.50 5.08 -12.84
C ASN A 65 -2.06 5.05 -11.41
N ALA A 66 -2.09 3.88 -10.75
CA ALA A 66 -2.51 3.80 -9.36
C ALA A 66 -1.54 4.55 -8.42
N PHE A 67 -0.23 4.42 -8.62
CA PHE A 67 0.77 5.19 -7.86
C PHE A 67 0.70 6.69 -8.15
N ASN A 68 0.44 7.10 -9.40
CA ASN A 68 0.18 8.51 -9.73
C ASN A 68 -1.03 9.09 -8.98
N ILE A 69 -2.09 8.30 -8.78
CA ILE A 69 -3.26 8.72 -8.00
C ILE A 69 -2.90 8.81 -6.52
N LEU A 70 -2.17 7.83 -5.98
CA LEU A 70 -1.72 7.85 -4.58
C LEU A 70 -0.83 9.06 -4.29
N ASP A 71 0.12 9.36 -5.19
CA ASP A 71 1.01 10.51 -5.06
C ASP A 71 0.21 11.82 -5.00
N LYS A 72 -0.83 11.96 -5.85
CA LYS A 72 -1.77 13.09 -5.80
C LYS A 72 -2.60 13.14 -4.51
N PHE A 73 -2.96 12.01 -3.92
CA PHE A 73 -3.66 12.01 -2.63
C PHE A 73 -2.77 12.49 -1.48
N LEU A 74 -1.46 12.32 -1.61
CA LEU A 74 -0.47 12.72 -0.61
C LEU A 74 0.06 14.13 -0.83
N ASP A 75 -0.29 14.79 -1.94
CA ASP A 75 0.09 16.18 -2.19
C ASP A 75 -0.45 17.12 -1.09
N GLY A 76 0.47 17.79 -0.40
CA GLY A 76 0.17 18.64 0.75
C GLY A 76 -0.38 17.91 1.98
N GLN A 77 -0.33 16.58 2.04
CA GLN A 77 -0.80 15.78 3.18
C GLN A 77 0.34 15.08 3.92
N ASP A 78 0.10 14.78 5.20
CA ASP A 78 1.01 13.96 6.01
C ASP A 78 0.70 12.46 5.90
N TYR A 79 -0.56 12.13 5.64
CA TYR A 79 -1.13 10.79 5.61
C TYR A 79 -2.18 10.72 4.50
N VAL A 80 -2.50 9.51 4.01
CA VAL A 80 -3.34 9.30 2.82
C VAL A 80 -4.77 9.84 2.98
N ALA A 81 -5.23 10.01 4.23
CA ALA A 81 -6.56 10.50 4.59
C ALA A 81 -6.51 11.81 5.42
N GLY A 82 -5.42 12.56 5.36
CA GLY A 82 -5.30 13.90 5.96
C GLY A 82 -4.07 14.08 6.85
N ARG A 83 -4.25 14.67 8.04
CA ARG A 83 -3.15 15.05 8.95
C ARG A 83 -2.80 14.01 10.02
N ASN A 84 -3.61 12.98 10.19
CA ASN A 84 -3.41 11.95 11.20
C ASN A 84 -3.27 10.58 10.56
N LEU A 85 -2.47 9.71 11.18
CA LEU A 85 -2.38 8.30 10.81
C LEU A 85 -3.76 7.64 10.93
N THR A 86 -4.17 6.92 9.90
CA THR A 86 -5.42 6.16 9.86
C THR A 86 -5.18 4.70 9.48
N ILE A 87 -6.23 3.87 9.59
CA ILE A 87 -6.18 2.50 9.05
C ILE A 87 -5.98 2.46 7.53
N ALA A 88 -6.28 3.55 6.81
CA ALA A 88 -6.02 3.62 5.38
C ALA A 88 -4.52 3.68 5.08
N ASP A 89 -3.74 4.40 5.89
CA ASP A 89 -2.29 4.43 5.75
C ASP A 89 -1.69 3.05 5.97
N LEU A 90 -2.15 2.34 7.01
CA LEU A 90 -1.68 0.99 7.32
C LEU A 90 -2.01 -0.02 6.21
N ALA A 91 -3.19 0.09 5.61
CA ALA A 91 -3.60 -0.73 4.46
C ALA A 91 -2.70 -0.49 3.26
N ILE A 92 -2.60 0.77 2.83
CA ILE A 92 -1.85 1.18 1.65
C ILE A 92 -0.36 0.89 1.85
N ALA A 93 0.18 1.05 3.06
CA ALA A 93 1.57 0.78 3.35
C ALA A 93 1.94 -0.69 3.13
N ALA A 94 1.04 -1.62 3.43
CA ALA A 94 1.25 -3.03 3.14
C ALA A 94 1.30 -3.30 1.63
N THR A 95 0.46 -2.63 0.84
CA THR A 95 0.50 -2.72 -0.63
C THR A 95 1.78 -2.10 -1.19
N VAL A 96 2.16 -0.90 -0.74
CA VAL A 96 3.35 -0.18 -1.22
C VAL A 96 4.63 -0.91 -0.84
N SER A 97 4.76 -1.42 0.39
CA SER A 97 5.94 -2.21 0.78
C SER A 97 6.07 -3.51 -0.02
N THR A 98 4.95 -4.17 -0.35
CA THR A 98 4.95 -5.35 -1.23
C THR A 98 5.43 -4.98 -2.65
N SER A 99 4.95 -3.87 -3.21
CA SER A 99 5.40 -3.38 -4.52
C SER A 99 6.89 -3.05 -4.52
N GLU A 100 7.40 -2.35 -3.50
CA GLU A 100 8.82 -2.03 -3.35
C GLU A 100 9.68 -3.30 -3.31
N VAL A 101 9.23 -4.32 -2.59
CA VAL A 101 9.94 -5.61 -2.48
C VAL A 101 10.02 -6.35 -3.80
N PHE A 102 9.00 -6.24 -4.65
CA PHE A 102 9.01 -6.76 -6.02
C PHE A 102 9.66 -5.79 -7.04
N GLY A 103 10.40 -4.79 -6.56
CA GLY A 103 11.21 -3.92 -7.42
C GLY A 103 10.45 -2.76 -8.07
N PHE A 104 9.25 -2.41 -7.60
CA PHE A 104 8.60 -1.18 -8.05
C PHE A 104 9.39 0.05 -7.56
N GLU A 105 9.70 0.97 -8.48
CA GLU A 105 10.48 2.17 -8.18
C GLU A 105 9.62 3.26 -7.52
N ILE A 106 9.36 3.12 -6.21
CA ILE A 106 8.54 4.07 -5.45
C ILE A 106 9.13 5.49 -5.42
N ASP A 107 10.46 5.63 -5.58
CA ASP A 107 11.16 6.91 -5.56
C ASP A 107 10.80 7.84 -6.73
N LYS A 108 10.17 7.31 -7.78
CA LYS A 108 9.58 8.12 -8.86
C LYS A 108 8.39 8.97 -8.39
N TYR A 109 7.80 8.63 -7.25
CA TYR A 109 6.60 9.24 -6.70
C TYR A 109 6.97 9.98 -5.40
N THR A 110 7.34 11.26 -5.52
CA THR A 110 7.96 12.04 -4.44
C THR A 110 7.12 12.04 -3.15
N ASN A 111 5.81 12.18 -3.25
CA ASN A 111 4.94 12.23 -2.09
C ASN A 111 4.76 10.84 -1.47
N VAL A 112 4.68 9.80 -2.31
CA VAL A 112 4.63 8.40 -1.84
C VAL A 112 5.91 8.03 -1.11
N ALA A 113 7.08 8.32 -1.66
CA ALA A 113 8.37 8.00 -1.03
C ALA A 113 8.50 8.68 0.34
N LYS A 114 8.24 9.99 0.40
CA LYS A 114 8.24 10.75 1.66
C LYS A 114 7.26 10.21 2.69
N TRP A 115 6.03 9.89 2.28
CA TRP A 115 5.03 9.31 3.16
C TRP A 115 5.46 7.91 3.63
N MET A 116 6.04 7.10 2.75
CA MET A 116 6.46 5.74 3.09
C MET A 116 7.60 5.74 4.11
N ASP A 117 8.57 6.66 4.01
CA ASP A 117 9.62 6.84 5.02
C ASP A 117 9.04 7.20 6.40
N LYS A 118 8.05 8.10 6.40
CA LYS A 118 7.31 8.45 7.62
C LYS A 118 6.65 7.21 8.21
N ILE A 119 5.91 6.43 7.41
CA ILE A 119 5.26 5.20 7.87
C ILE A 119 6.28 4.17 8.39
N LYS A 120 7.38 3.91 7.68
CA LYS A 120 8.46 3.01 8.09
C LYS A 120 9.02 3.39 9.48
N SER A 121 9.14 4.69 9.76
CA SER A 121 9.69 5.21 11.01
C SER A 121 8.67 5.29 12.16
N SER A 122 7.40 5.58 11.89
CA SER A 122 6.43 5.95 12.92
C SER A 122 5.26 4.98 13.10
N ALA A 123 4.96 4.12 12.13
CA ALA A 123 3.79 3.24 12.23
C ALA A 123 4.02 2.08 13.21
N PRO A 124 3.13 1.90 14.21
CA PRO A 124 3.25 0.80 15.16
C PRO A 124 3.27 -0.57 14.46
N GLY A 125 4.25 -1.40 14.79
CA GLY A 125 4.34 -2.77 14.28
C GLY A 125 4.85 -2.90 12.85
N TYR A 126 5.22 -1.81 12.16
CA TYR A 126 5.67 -1.84 10.76
C TYR A 126 6.79 -2.87 10.51
N ARG A 127 7.87 -2.83 11.30
CA ARG A 127 9.00 -3.78 11.16
C ARG A 127 8.55 -5.23 11.33
N LYS A 128 7.67 -5.51 12.30
CA LYS A 128 7.16 -6.86 12.55
C LYS A 128 6.27 -7.34 11.40
N ALA A 129 5.39 -6.48 10.89
CA ALA A 129 4.49 -6.79 9.78
C ALA A 129 5.27 -7.08 8.48
N ASN A 130 6.34 -6.34 8.22
CA ASN A 130 7.13 -6.48 7.00
C ASN A 130 8.27 -7.51 7.10
N GLY A 131 8.54 -8.10 8.27
CA GLY A 131 9.59 -9.12 8.41
C GLY A 131 9.38 -10.38 7.56
N GLY A 132 8.13 -10.64 7.13
CA GLY A 132 7.81 -11.73 6.20
C GLY A 132 8.02 -11.40 4.72
N LEU A 133 8.25 -10.13 4.35
CA LEU A 133 8.41 -9.74 2.95
C LEU A 133 9.70 -10.29 2.32
N GLU A 134 10.75 -10.51 3.10
CA GLU A 134 11.98 -11.16 2.62
C GLU A 134 11.72 -12.59 2.13
N ILE A 135 10.76 -13.29 2.74
CA ILE A 135 10.36 -14.62 2.28
C ILE A 135 9.64 -14.50 0.93
N LEU A 136 8.74 -13.52 0.81
CA LEU A 136 8.00 -13.24 -0.42
C LEU A 136 8.94 -12.89 -1.58
N LYS A 137 9.99 -12.10 -1.30
CA LYS A 137 11.02 -11.73 -2.28
C LYS A 137 11.75 -12.96 -2.81
N LYS A 138 12.21 -13.83 -1.92
CA LYS A 138 12.89 -15.08 -2.31
C LYS A 138 12.02 -15.98 -3.18
N PHE A 139 10.71 -16.02 -2.94
CA PHE A 139 9.79 -16.75 -3.81
C PHE A 139 9.71 -16.13 -5.21
N ALA A 140 9.67 -14.80 -5.32
CA ALA A 140 9.69 -14.10 -6.61
C ALA A 140 11.01 -14.33 -7.36
N ASP A 141 12.15 -14.17 -6.70
CA ASP A 141 13.48 -14.34 -7.32
C ASP A 141 13.66 -15.77 -7.88
N ASN A 142 13.17 -16.80 -7.17
CA ASN A 142 13.23 -18.19 -7.64
C ASN A 142 12.32 -18.44 -8.85
N SER A 143 11.19 -17.73 -8.97
CA SER A 143 10.27 -17.87 -10.12
C SER A 143 10.84 -17.32 -11.42
N GLU A 144 11.86 -16.46 -11.36
CA GLU A 144 12.58 -15.96 -12.54
C GLU A 144 13.66 -16.93 -13.05
N THR A 145 14.05 -17.93 -12.24
CA THR A 145 15.15 -18.86 -12.55
C THR A 145 14.73 -20.22 -13.14
N GLU A 146 13.43 -20.48 -13.27
CA GLU A 146 12.85 -21.72 -13.87
C GLU A 146 12.18 -21.47 -15.23
#